data_AF-A0A5B8IHW3-F1
#
_entry.id   AF-A0A5B8IHW3-F1
#
_cell.length_a   1.000
_cell.length_b   1.000
_cell.length_c   1.000
_cell.angle_alpha   90.00
_cell.angle_beta   90.00
_cell.angle_gamma   90.00
#
_symmetry.space_group_name_H-M   'P 1'
#
loop_
_entity.id
_entity.type
_entity.pdbx_description
1 polymer ?
#
loop_
_entity_poly.entity_id
_entity_poly.type
_entity_poly.pdbx_seq_one_letter_code
_entity_poly.pdbx_strand_id
1 'polypeptide(L)'
;MKYTDLDDGLKKYSYSQFCSKFHQHAGTHDLVATLHHDPGKAMFVDWAGPTLTVVDAVTGEQFKAFFFVASLPFSSMVFSKAFANMRQDAWNQAHADALEFFGGVPQMIVPDNAKTATHFRQDRRTVAKGGALEVVATKSYAALAKHYGTAIVPARPGKPRDKAHVERIVQVFETMVLG
;
A
#
# COMPACT_ATOMS: atom_id res chain seq x y z
N MET A 1 12.37 -5.71 -35.84
CA MET A 1 13.76 -5.75 -35.32
C MET A 1 14.10 -7.19 -34.95
N LYS A 2 15.07 -7.78 -35.65
CA LYS A 2 15.63 -9.10 -35.34
C LYS A 2 16.82 -8.87 -34.40
N TYR A 3 16.79 -9.41 -33.20
CA TYR A 3 17.98 -9.47 -32.35
C TYR A 3 18.89 -10.58 -32.89
N THR A 4 19.94 -10.20 -33.60
CA THR A 4 21.18 -10.98 -33.79
C THR A 4 22.13 -10.59 -32.65
N ASP A 5 23.02 -11.45 -32.14
CA ASP A 5 24.00 -12.27 -32.84
C ASP A 5 24.32 -13.57 -32.08
N LEU A 6 25.03 -14.46 -32.78
CA LEU A 6 25.75 -15.68 -32.38
C LEU A 6 25.20 -16.96 -33.01
N ASP A 7 25.96 -17.42 -34.02
CA ASP A 7 25.92 -18.73 -34.66
C ASP A 7 26.28 -19.84 -33.67
N ASP A 8 25.35 -20.18 -32.79
CA ASP A 8 25.32 -21.48 -32.13
C ASP A 8 24.01 -22.16 -32.54
N GLY A 9 24.03 -23.47 -32.77
CA GLY A 9 22.90 -24.28 -33.26
C GLY A 9 21.67 -24.37 -32.34
N LEU A 10 21.33 -23.29 -31.65
CA LEU A 10 20.26 -23.16 -30.68
C LEU A 10 18.92 -22.91 -31.38
N LYS A 11 17.90 -23.63 -30.93
CA LYS A 11 16.52 -23.50 -31.39
C LYS A 11 16.00 -22.08 -31.07
N LYS A 12 15.65 -21.34 -32.11
CA LYS A 12 15.07 -20.00 -32.01
C LYS A 12 13.62 -20.10 -31.53
N TYR A 13 13.28 -19.37 -30.47
CA TYR A 13 11.91 -19.30 -29.96
C TYR A 13 11.12 -18.21 -30.68
N SER A 14 9.81 -18.43 -30.88
CA SER A 14 8.91 -17.34 -31.19
C SER A 14 8.83 -16.37 -30.01
N TYR A 15 8.49 -15.10 -30.24
CA TYR A 15 8.34 -14.10 -29.18
C TYR A 15 7.41 -14.58 -28.05
N SER A 16 6.29 -15.22 -28.42
CA SER A 16 5.35 -15.81 -27.46
C SER A 16 5.95 -16.95 -26.64
N GLN A 17 6.74 -17.84 -27.25
CA GLN A 17 7.46 -18.89 -26.54
C GLN A 17 8.57 -18.35 -25.65
N PHE A 18 9.29 -17.32 -26.10
CA PHE A 18 10.30 -16.64 -25.29
C PHE A 18 9.65 -16.01 -24.05
N CYS A 19 8.57 -15.25 -24.21
CA CYS A 19 7.85 -14.65 -23.08
C CYS A 19 7.29 -15.73 -22.13
N SER A 20 6.76 -16.84 -22.63
CA SER A 20 6.26 -17.93 -21.79
C SER A 20 7.38 -18.57 -20.97
N LYS A 21 8.51 -18.91 -21.61
CA LYS A 21 9.69 -19.46 -20.94
C LYS A 21 10.33 -18.47 -19.97
N PHE A 22 10.37 -17.19 -20.33
CA PHE A 22 10.87 -16.13 -19.46
C PHE A 22 9.98 -15.96 -18.22
N HIS A 23 8.65 -15.97 -18.36
CA HIS A 23 7.74 -15.92 -17.20
C HIS A 23 7.86 -17.17 -16.33
N GLN A 24 7.99 -18.35 -16.94
CA GLN A 24 8.22 -19.59 -16.21
C GLN A 24 9.55 -19.52 -15.43
N HIS A 25 10.63 -19.08 -16.08
CA HIS A 25 11.93 -18.91 -15.46
C HIS A 25 11.91 -17.84 -14.35
N ALA A 26 11.29 -16.68 -14.58
CA ALA A 26 11.14 -15.63 -13.57
C ALA A 26 10.30 -16.08 -12.37
N GLY A 27 9.30 -16.96 -12.59
CA GLY A 27 8.51 -17.59 -11.53
C GLY A 27 9.29 -18.64 -10.73
N THR A 28 10.22 -19.38 -11.36
CA THR A 28 11.06 -20.40 -10.68
C THR A 28 12.27 -19.80 -9.97
N HIS A 29 12.78 -18.65 -10.42
CA HIS A 29 14.02 -18.03 -9.91
C HIS A 29 13.82 -16.82 -8.98
N ASP A 30 12.59 -16.60 -8.50
CA ASP A 30 12.20 -15.48 -7.62
C ASP A 30 12.90 -14.15 -7.95
N LEU A 31 12.88 -13.79 -9.24
CA LEU A 31 13.52 -12.57 -9.71
C LEU A 31 12.82 -11.37 -9.06
N VAL A 32 13.50 -10.74 -8.11
CA VAL A 32 13.03 -9.54 -7.40
C VAL A 32 13.18 -8.36 -8.35
N ALA A 33 12.07 -7.89 -8.92
CA ALA A 33 12.07 -6.59 -9.58
C ALA A 33 12.31 -5.51 -8.51
N THR A 34 13.38 -4.75 -8.65
CA THR A 34 13.58 -3.54 -7.84
C THR A 34 12.47 -2.56 -8.18
N LEU A 35 11.55 -2.34 -7.23
CA LEU A 35 10.55 -1.29 -7.35
C LEU A 35 11.27 0.05 -7.18
N HIS A 36 11.46 0.75 -8.29
CA HIS A 36 11.97 2.12 -8.26
C HIS A 36 10.84 3.05 -7.79
N HIS A 37 11.09 3.75 -6.68
CA HIS A 37 10.17 4.74 -6.15
C HIS A 37 10.74 6.14 -6.43
N ASP A 38 9.98 6.99 -7.11
CA ASP A 38 10.42 8.37 -7.28
C ASP A 38 10.15 9.16 -5.97
N PRO A 39 11.02 10.11 -5.60
CA PRO A 39 10.82 10.95 -4.41
C PRO A 39 9.46 11.64 -4.45
N GLY A 40 8.71 11.59 -3.33
CA GLY A 40 7.40 12.25 -3.20
C GLY A 40 6.31 11.69 -4.12
N LYS A 41 6.55 10.60 -4.85
CA LYS A 41 5.54 10.01 -5.72
C LYS A 41 4.44 9.35 -4.92
N ALA A 42 4.81 8.40 -4.06
CA ALA A 42 3.85 7.60 -3.30
C ALA A 42 4.12 7.68 -1.80
N MET A 43 3.04 7.66 -1.02
CA MET A 43 3.05 7.33 0.39
C MET A 43 2.14 6.13 0.60
N PHE A 44 2.64 5.15 1.33
CA PHE A 44 1.85 3.99 1.71
C PHE A 44 1.32 4.15 3.12
N VAL A 45 0.09 3.71 3.34
CA VAL A 45 -0.58 3.87 4.65
C VAL A 45 -1.33 2.60 5.03
N ASP A 46 -1.26 2.25 6.31
CA ASP A 46 -2.04 1.15 6.88
C ASP A 46 -2.31 1.35 8.38
N TRP A 47 -3.24 0.57 8.92
CA TRP A 47 -3.36 0.35 10.35
C TRP A 47 -2.53 -0.87 10.74
N ALA A 48 -1.65 -0.73 11.74
CA ALA A 48 -0.91 -1.86 12.27
C ALA A 48 -1.88 -2.91 12.83
N GLY A 49 -1.55 -4.19 12.63
CA GLY A 49 -2.39 -5.32 13.04
C GLY A 49 -2.49 -5.48 14.57
N PRO A 50 -1.37 -5.44 15.32
CA PRO A 50 -1.40 -5.59 16.76
C PRO A 50 -1.83 -4.29 17.45
N THR A 51 -2.81 -4.42 18.33
CA THR A 51 -3.32 -3.32 19.17
C THR A 51 -2.68 -3.39 20.55
N LEU A 52 -2.27 -2.25 21.11
CA LEU A 52 -1.85 -2.18 22.51
C LEU A 52 -3.03 -1.85 23.41
N THR A 53 -3.11 -2.50 24.57
CA THR A 53 -4.00 -2.06 25.64
C THR A 53 -3.29 -0.98 26.43
N VAL A 54 -3.84 0.23 26.42
CA VAL A 54 -3.34 1.37 27.19
C VAL A 54 -4.24 1.54 28.40
N VAL A 55 -3.63 1.75 29.55
CA VAL A 55 -4.33 2.11 30.79
C VAL A 55 -4.22 3.61 30.97
N ASP A 56 -5.36 4.29 31.06
CA ASP A 56 -5.37 5.69 31.44
C ASP A 56 -4.89 5.82 32.90
N ALA A 57 -3.78 6.54 33.09
CA ALA A 57 -3.16 6.71 34.39
C ALA A 57 -4.04 7.50 35.39
N VAL A 58 -5.02 8.25 34.90
CA VAL A 58 -5.92 9.10 35.71
C VAL A 58 -7.20 8.35 36.05
N THR A 59 -7.83 7.70 35.07
CA THR A 59 -9.14 7.03 35.27
C THR A 59 -9.02 5.54 35.59
N GLY A 60 -7.87 4.93 35.30
CA GLY A 60 -7.67 3.48 35.39
C GLY A 60 -8.40 2.69 34.29
N GLU A 61 -9.06 3.37 33.35
CA GLU A 61 -9.79 2.72 32.27
C GLU A 61 -8.83 2.15 31.23
N GLN A 62 -9.12 0.92 30.77
CA GLN A 62 -8.34 0.26 29.74
C GLN A 62 -8.99 0.48 28.39
N PHE A 63 -8.23 0.99 27.42
CA PHE A 63 -8.69 1.13 26.05
C PHE A 63 -7.66 0.58 25.06
N LYS A 64 -8.13 0.24 23.86
CA LYS A 64 -7.26 -0.25 22.78
C LYS A 64 -6.70 0.94 22.00
N ALA A 65 -5.39 0.96 21.84
CA ALA A 65 -4.67 1.85 20.94
C ALA A 65 -4.42 1.15 19.61
N PHE A 66 -4.79 1.83 18.53
CA PHE A 66 -4.58 1.43 17.15
C PHE A 66 -3.51 2.31 16.54
N PHE A 67 -2.48 1.72 15.93
CA PHE A 67 -1.40 2.48 15.32
C PHE A 67 -1.67 2.70 13.85
N PHE A 68 -1.71 3.96 13.44
CA PHE A 68 -1.63 4.33 12.04
C PHE A 68 -0.16 4.39 11.65
N VAL A 69 0.19 3.78 10.52
CA VAL A 69 1.55 3.80 9.97
C VAL A 69 1.51 4.38 8.56
N ALA A 70 2.39 5.33 8.29
CA ALA A 70 2.65 5.86 6.96
C ALA A 70 4.13 5.73 6.60
N SER A 71 4.43 5.38 5.36
CA SER A 71 5.80 5.23 4.86
C SER A 71 6.01 5.88 3.50
N LEU A 72 7.14 6.56 3.36
CA LEU A 72 7.68 7.04 2.08
C LEU A 72 8.72 6.05 1.56
N PRO A 73 8.44 5.34 0.45
CA PRO A 73 9.26 4.22 0.00
C PRO A 73 10.61 4.61 -0.60
N PHE A 74 10.77 5.87 -1.03
CA PHE A 74 12.04 6.38 -1.54
C PHE A 74 13.03 6.67 -0.40
N SER A 75 12.59 7.37 0.65
CA SER A 75 13.46 7.78 1.77
C SER A 75 13.46 6.78 2.93
N SER A 76 12.56 5.79 2.92
CA SER A 76 12.27 4.90 4.05
C SER A 76 11.85 5.65 5.33
N MET A 77 11.38 6.89 5.21
CA MET A 77 10.84 7.64 6.34
C MET A 77 9.49 7.04 6.74
N VAL A 78 9.32 6.85 8.05
CA VAL A 78 8.13 6.23 8.64
C VAL A 78 7.54 7.18 9.67
N PHE A 79 6.23 7.32 9.62
CA PHE A 79 5.42 7.99 10.62
C PHE A 79 4.51 6.97 11.28
N SER A 80 4.39 7.01 12.61
CA SER A 80 3.42 6.21 13.34
C SER A 80 2.78 7.00 14.46
N LYS A 81 1.47 6.85 14.64
CA LYS A 81 0.70 7.51 15.70
C LYS A 81 -0.42 6.61 16.21
N ALA A 82 -0.60 6.60 17.53
CA ALA A 82 -1.65 5.86 18.20
C ALA A 82 -2.98 6.64 18.22
N PHE A 83 -4.08 5.94 17.97
CA PHE A 83 -5.44 6.44 18.03
C PHE A 83 -6.31 5.52 18.89
N ALA A 84 -7.32 6.08 19.54
CA ALA A 84 -8.26 5.30 20.35
C ALA A 84 -9.27 4.49 19.51
N ASN A 85 -9.36 4.76 18.20
CA ASN A 85 -10.25 4.07 17.27
C ASN A 85 -9.70 4.12 15.83
N MET A 86 -10.26 3.28 14.95
CA MET A 86 -9.92 3.21 13.52
C MET A 86 -10.98 3.87 12.62
N ARG A 87 -11.79 4.80 13.13
CA ARG A 87 -12.89 5.41 12.38
C ARG A 87 -12.35 6.43 11.36
N GLN A 88 -13.23 6.89 10.45
CA GLN A 88 -12.88 7.77 9.34
C GLN A 88 -12.27 9.12 9.79
N ASP A 89 -12.72 9.66 10.92
CA ASP A 89 -12.19 10.86 11.54
C ASP A 89 -10.73 10.66 11.99
N ALA A 90 -10.46 9.58 12.73
CA ALA A 90 -9.10 9.20 13.11
C ALA A 90 -8.22 8.93 11.89
N TRP A 91 -8.76 8.27 10.87
CA TRP A 91 -8.05 8.02 9.60
C TRP A 91 -7.64 9.32 8.89
N ASN A 92 -8.56 10.28 8.75
CA ASN A 92 -8.27 11.55 8.12
C ASN A 92 -7.28 12.39 8.93
N GLN A 93 -7.42 12.40 10.26
CA GLN A 93 -6.50 13.10 11.14
C GLN A 93 -5.09 12.50 11.04
N ALA A 94 -4.98 11.18 11.00
CA ALA A 94 -3.69 10.50 10.86
C ALA A 94 -2.99 10.84 9.54
N HIS A 95 -3.75 11.05 8.46
CA HIS A 95 -3.20 11.53 7.20
C HIS A 95 -2.70 12.97 7.32
N ALA A 96 -3.48 13.87 7.92
CA ALA A 96 -3.05 15.25 8.15
C ALA A 96 -1.75 15.30 8.97
N ASP A 97 -1.71 14.57 10.08
CA ASP A 97 -0.54 14.50 10.96
C ASP A 97 0.69 13.92 10.23
N ALA A 98 0.50 12.89 9.40
CA ALA A 98 1.59 12.29 8.64
C ALA A 98 2.15 13.26 7.58
N LEU A 99 1.28 13.97 6.86
CA LEU A 99 1.69 14.96 5.87
C LEU A 99 2.44 16.13 6.51
N GLU A 100 1.98 16.57 7.69
CA GLU A 100 2.68 17.58 8.49
C GLU A 100 4.06 17.09 8.95
N PHE A 101 4.15 15.85 9.45
CA PHE A 101 5.41 15.23 9.85
C PHE A 101 6.41 15.12 8.69
N PHE A 102 5.95 14.73 7.50
CA PHE A 102 6.80 14.67 6.32
C PHE A 102 7.15 16.04 5.74
N GLY A 103 6.47 17.12 6.19
CA GLY A 103 6.68 18.47 5.68
C GLY A 103 6.30 18.65 4.21
N GLY A 104 5.46 17.76 3.67
CA GLY A 104 5.14 17.73 2.25
C GLY A 104 4.04 16.74 1.90
N VAL A 105 3.49 16.92 0.68
CA VAL A 105 2.39 16.09 0.19
C VAL A 105 2.85 15.20 -0.97
N PRO A 106 2.68 13.88 -0.88
CA PRO A 106 2.99 12.96 -1.97
C PRO A 106 1.96 13.07 -3.10
N GLN A 107 2.34 12.74 -4.32
CA GLN A 107 1.41 12.75 -5.46
C GLN A 107 0.28 11.72 -5.31
N MET A 108 0.59 10.57 -4.71
CA MET A 108 -0.39 9.53 -4.43
C MET A 108 -0.27 8.94 -3.02
N ILE A 109 -1.41 8.63 -2.44
CA ILE A 109 -1.56 7.89 -1.19
C ILE A 109 -2.13 6.52 -1.52
N VAL A 110 -1.45 5.49 -1.05
CA VAL A 110 -1.77 4.08 -1.34
C VAL A 110 -2.19 3.39 -0.05
N PRO A 111 -3.50 3.32 0.24
CA PRO A 111 -4.01 2.55 1.37
C PRO A 111 -4.03 1.05 1.05
N ASP A 112 -3.60 0.24 2.04
CA ASP A 112 -3.58 -1.22 1.93
C ASP A 112 -4.96 -1.83 2.24
N ASN A 113 -5.63 -1.33 3.28
CA ASN A 113 -6.86 -1.93 3.79
C ASN A 113 -8.13 -1.28 3.20
N ALA A 114 -8.66 -1.91 2.15
CA ALA A 114 -9.83 -1.45 1.40
C ALA A 114 -11.18 -1.50 2.16
N LYS A 115 -11.19 -1.74 3.47
CA LYS A 115 -12.43 -1.74 4.28
C LYS A 115 -12.64 -0.46 5.07
N THR A 116 -11.58 0.12 5.62
CA THR A 116 -11.68 1.33 6.46
C THR A 116 -11.65 2.60 5.62
N ALA A 117 -10.88 2.59 4.52
CA ALA A 117 -10.72 3.75 3.63
C ALA A 117 -11.80 3.83 2.53
N THR A 118 -12.47 2.72 2.23
CA THR A 118 -13.23 2.55 1.00
C THR A 118 -14.50 1.74 1.20
N HIS A 119 -15.60 2.22 0.64
CA HIS A 119 -16.80 1.42 0.47
C HIS A 119 -16.66 0.64 -0.84
N PHE A 120 -16.81 -0.68 -0.79
CA PHE A 120 -17.01 -1.45 -2.00
C PHE A 120 -18.35 -1.05 -2.61
N ARG A 121 -18.35 -0.28 -3.70
CA ARG A 121 -19.54 -0.17 -4.54
C ARG A 121 -19.61 -1.42 -5.38
N GLN A 122 -20.54 -2.29 -5.03
CA GLN A 122 -20.89 -3.43 -5.86
C GLN A 122 -21.76 -2.92 -7.00
N ASP A 123 -21.15 -2.41 -8.08
CA ASP A 123 -21.91 -2.20 -9.32
C ASP A 123 -22.26 -3.58 -9.88
N ARG A 124 -23.54 -3.96 -9.73
CA ARG A 124 -24.12 -5.22 -10.19
C ARG A 124 -23.87 -5.48 -11.68
N ARG A 125 -23.67 -4.42 -12.48
CA ARG A 125 -23.34 -4.51 -13.92
C ARG A 125 -21.90 -4.92 -14.19
N THR A 126 -20.96 -4.53 -13.35
CA THR A 126 -19.51 -4.74 -13.54
C THR A 126 -19.10 -6.15 -13.11
N VAL A 127 -19.72 -6.66 -12.04
CA VAL A 127 -19.54 -8.05 -11.56
C VAL A 127 -20.05 -9.07 -12.58
N ALA A 128 -21.18 -8.78 -13.26
CA ALA A 128 -21.74 -9.66 -14.29
C ALA A 128 -20.86 -9.78 -15.56
N LYS A 129 -19.85 -8.91 -15.73
CA LYS A 129 -18.92 -8.90 -16.87
C LYS A 129 -17.47 -9.25 -16.51
N GLY A 130 -17.22 -9.74 -15.30
CA GLY A 130 -15.86 -10.06 -14.85
C GLY A 130 -14.96 -8.83 -14.62
N GLY A 131 -15.55 -7.64 -14.42
CA GLY A 131 -14.80 -6.42 -14.15
C GLY A 131 -14.31 -6.33 -12.70
N ALA A 132 -13.17 -5.66 -12.50
CA ALA A 132 -12.59 -5.44 -11.17
C ALA A 132 -13.53 -4.62 -10.27
N LEU A 133 -13.54 -4.93 -8.96
CA LEU A 133 -14.24 -4.16 -7.94
C LEU A 133 -13.74 -2.70 -7.97
N GLU A 134 -14.64 -1.77 -8.24
CA GLU A 134 -14.34 -0.34 -8.14
C GLU A 134 -14.32 0.05 -6.67
N VAL A 135 -13.13 0.39 -6.19
CA VAL A 135 -12.90 0.78 -4.81
C VAL A 135 -13.19 2.27 -4.68
N VAL A 136 -14.34 2.63 -4.10
CA VAL A 136 -14.79 4.03 -3.98
C VAL A 136 -14.38 4.57 -2.61
N ALA A 137 -13.51 5.58 -2.60
CA ALA A 137 -13.13 6.30 -1.40
C ALA A 137 -14.36 6.96 -0.75
N THR A 138 -14.42 6.96 0.59
CA THR A 138 -15.46 7.68 1.35
C THR A 138 -15.47 9.16 0.94
N LYS A 139 -16.64 9.83 0.91
CA LYS A 139 -16.75 11.27 0.57
C LYS A 139 -15.73 12.14 1.33
N SER A 140 -15.54 11.82 2.60
CA SER A 140 -14.60 12.52 3.48
C SER A 140 -13.15 12.30 3.07
N TYR A 141 -12.80 11.08 2.63
CA TYR A 141 -11.44 10.76 2.18
C TYR A 141 -11.14 11.38 0.80
N ALA A 142 -12.13 11.41 -0.10
CA ALA A 142 -12.02 12.15 -1.36
C ALA A 142 -11.87 13.66 -1.15
N ALA A 143 -12.55 14.23 -0.14
CA ALA A 143 -12.39 15.64 0.23
C ALA A 143 -10.97 15.93 0.76
N LEU A 144 -10.40 15.02 1.55
CA LEU A 144 -9.00 15.10 2.00
C LEU A 144 -8.03 15.10 0.82
N ALA A 145 -8.17 14.15 -0.11
CA ALA A 145 -7.36 14.11 -1.33
C ALA A 145 -7.44 15.43 -2.12
N LYS A 146 -8.65 15.97 -2.29
CA LYS A 146 -8.86 17.26 -2.96
C LYS A 146 -8.21 18.43 -2.21
N HIS A 147 -8.29 18.44 -0.88
CA HIS A 147 -7.73 19.50 -0.05
C HIS A 147 -6.21 19.57 -0.16
N TYR A 148 -5.55 18.41 -0.10
CA TYR A 148 -4.08 18.32 -0.20
C TYR A 148 -3.56 18.23 -1.63
N GLY A 149 -4.42 18.09 -2.64
CA GLY A 149 -4.01 17.96 -4.04
C GLY A 149 -3.31 16.63 -4.35
N THR A 150 -3.69 15.56 -3.66
CA THR A 150 -3.11 14.21 -3.80
C THR A 150 -4.14 13.21 -4.34
N ALA A 151 -3.67 12.14 -4.98
CA ALA A 151 -4.51 11.06 -5.48
C ALA A 151 -4.56 9.89 -4.48
N ILE A 152 -5.75 9.39 -4.17
CA ILE A 152 -5.88 8.15 -3.39
C ILE A 152 -6.01 6.99 -4.36
N VAL A 153 -5.05 6.07 -4.32
CA VAL A 153 -5.02 4.89 -5.21
C VAL A 153 -4.90 3.65 -4.34
N PRO A 154 -6.00 2.93 -4.08
CA PRO A 154 -5.97 1.70 -3.30
C PRO A 154 -5.03 0.67 -3.95
N ALA A 155 -4.30 -0.07 -3.12
CA ALA A 155 -3.45 -1.15 -3.61
C ALA A 155 -4.32 -2.24 -4.28
N ARG A 156 -3.83 -2.78 -5.40
CA ARG A 156 -4.58 -3.79 -6.17
C ARG A 156 -4.80 -5.07 -5.34
N PRO A 157 -6.05 -5.57 -5.22
CA PRO A 157 -6.30 -6.86 -4.58
C PRO A 157 -5.57 -7.98 -5.33
N GLY A 158 -4.89 -8.88 -4.60
CA GLY A 158 -4.29 -10.10 -5.17
C GLY A 158 -2.89 -9.95 -5.79
N LYS A 159 -2.20 -8.81 -5.61
CA LYS A 159 -0.77 -8.65 -5.97
C LYS A 159 0.06 -8.25 -4.74
N PRO A 160 0.58 -9.23 -3.97
CA PRO A 160 1.31 -8.98 -2.73
C PRO A 160 2.59 -8.14 -2.91
N ARG A 161 3.21 -8.19 -4.10
CA ARG A 161 4.55 -7.64 -4.32
C ARG A 161 4.62 -6.11 -4.33
N ASP A 162 3.50 -5.42 -4.61
CA ASP A 162 3.44 -3.95 -4.56
C ASP A 162 3.44 -3.42 -3.10
N LYS A 163 3.29 -4.31 -2.10
CA LYS A 163 3.12 -4.00 -0.67
C LYS A 163 4.30 -4.40 0.21
N ALA A 164 5.32 -5.06 -0.36
CA ALA A 164 6.44 -5.61 0.40
C ALA A 164 7.20 -4.56 1.25
N HIS A 165 7.23 -3.30 0.81
CA HIS A 165 7.85 -2.21 1.58
C HIS A 165 7.06 -1.86 2.85
N VAL A 166 5.73 -1.82 2.74
CA VAL A 166 4.81 -1.50 3.83
C VAL A 166 4.79 -2.63 4.84
N GLU A 167 4.61 -3.86 4.36
CA GLU A 167 4.62 -5.06 5.21
C GLU A 167 5.93 -5.15 6.00
N ARG A 168 7.07 -4.88 5.35
CA ARG A 168 8.36 -4.90 6.03
C ARG A 168 8.50 -3.80 7.08
N ILE A 169 7.98 -2.60 6.82
CA ILE A 169 8.02 -1.50 7.78
C ILE A 169 7.07 -1.73 8.94
N VAL A 170 5.86 -2.21 8.67
CA VAL A 170 4.89 -2.59 9.70
C VAL A 170 5.49 -3.69 10.57
N GLN A 171 6.10 -4.73 9.98
CA GLN A 171 6.78 -5.79 10.72
C GLN A 171 7.94 -5.27 11.59
N VAL A 172 8.77 -4.35 11.05
CA VAL A 172 9.83 -3.69 11.84
C VAL A 172 9.24 -2.85 12.98
N PHE A 173 8.16 -2.12 12.72
CA PHE A 173 7.47 -1.32 13.74
C PHE A 173 6.89 -2.21 14.83
N GLU A 174 6.21 -3.30 14.47
CA GLU A 174 5.65 -4.27 15.41
C GLU A 174 6.76 -4.87 16.28
N THR A 175 7.87 -5.29 15.68
CA THR A 175 9.00 -5.87 16.43
C THR A 175 9.65 -4.85 17.37
N MET A 176 9.75 -3.57 16.97
CA MET A 176 10.46 -2.55 17.74
C MET A 176 9.59 -1.86 18.80
N VAL A 177 8.28 -1.77 18.58
CA VAL A 177 7.35 -1.00 19.43
C VAL A 177 6.41 -1.90 20.24
N LEU A 178 6.05 -3.08 19.71
CA LEU A 178 5.05 -3.97 20.31
C LEU A 178 5.69 -5.17 21.02
N GLY A 179 6.90 -5.57 20.60
CA GLY A 179 7.72 -6.62 21.25
C GLY A 179 7.46 -8.02 20.71
#